data_AF-A0A0G4MYC6-F1
#
_entry.id   AF-A0A0G4MYC6-F1
#
_cell.length_a   1.000
_cell.length_b   1.000
_cell.length_c   1.000
_cell.angle_alpha   90.00
_cell.angle_beta   90.00
_cell.angle_gamma   90.00
#
_symmetry.space_group_name_H-M   'P 1'
#
loop_
_entity.id
_entity.type
_entity.pdbx_description
1 polymer ?
#
loop_
_entity_poly.entity_id
_entity_poly.type
_entity_poly.pdbx_seq_one_letter_code
_entity_poly.pdbx_strand_id
1 'polypeptide(L)'
;VPSSPSAKRLSGQSIRRHKAKEEEKQEKDETPFLPLSIISPDLYEPEIAGRQFPWGFADPYDEQHCDFNKLKEAVFTEWRAELREASREQWYEGWRTSRLKSRDPANRRR
;
A
#
# COMPACT_ATOMS: atom_id res chain seq x y z
N VAL A 1 -19.38 61.17 -18.98
CA VAL A 1 -18.44 60.10 -19.41
C VAL A 1 -18.90 58.79 -18.79
N PRO A 2 -19.28 57.78 -19.59
CA PRO A 2 -19.91 56.56 -19.09
C PRO A 2 -18.88 55.49 -18.71
N SER A 3 -19.13 54.80 -17.60
CA SER A 3 -18.45 53.58 -17.16
C SER A 3 -18.98 52.38 -17.95
N SER A 4 -18.06 51.52 -18.42
CA SER A 4 -18.36 50.31 -19.20
C SER A 4 -18.75 49.13 -18.29
N PRO A 5 -19.82 48.35 -18.59
CA PRO A 5 -20.12 47.12 -17.87
C PRO A 5 -19.46 45.90 -18.55
N SER A 6 -18.81 45.07 -17.73
CA SER A 6 -18.17 43.81 -18.14
C SER A 6 -19.15 42.77 -18.68
N ALA A 7 -18.80 42.19 -19.84
CA ALA A 7 -19.46 41.01 -20.39
C ALA A 7 -19.22 39.77 -19.51
N LYS A 8 -20.30 39.09 -19.11
CA LYS A 8 -20.26 37.81 -18.39
C LYS A 8 -19.89 36.68 -19.37
N ARG A 9 -18.76 36.00 -19.15
CA ARG A 9 -18.45 34.70 -19.78
C ARG A 9 -19.06 33.59 -18.93
N LEU A 10 -20.02 32.85 -19.50
CA LEU A 10 -20.58 31.63 -18.95
C LEU A 10 -19.85 30.40 -19.49
N SER A 11 -19.89 29.33 -18.69
CA SER A 11 -19.62 27.91 -19.01
C SER A 11 -18.16 27.44 -18.98
N GLY A 12 -17.72 27.06 -17.78
CA GLY A 12 -16.59 26.13 -17.57
C GLY A 12 -16.80 25.15 -16.40
N GLN A 13 -17.94 25.24 -15.70
CA GLN A 13 -18.14 24.56 -14.42
C GLN A 13 -18.74 23.15 -14.55
N SER A 14 -19.28 22.78 -15.72
CA SER A 14 -19.99 21.50 -15.88
C SER A 14 -19.06 20.30 -16.03
N ILE A 15 -17.94 20.44 -16.73
CA ILE A 15 -17.02 19.34 -17.03
C ILE A 15 -16.27 18.90 -15.76
N ARG A 16 -15.87 19.86 -14.91
CA ARG A 16 -15.18 19.56 -13.64
C ARG A 16 -16.05 18.81 -12.63
N ARG A 17 -17.38 18.96 -12.70
CA ARG A 17 -18.32 18.31 -11.77
C ARG A 17 -18.61 16.86 -12.12
N HIS A 18 -18.47 16.48 -13.40
CA HIS A 18 -18.56 15.09 -13.83
C HIS A 18 -17.27 14.34 -13.51
N LYS A 19 -16.10 14.95 -13.77
CA LYS A 19 -14.79 14.36 -13.46
C LYS A 19 -14.57 14.11 -11.96
N ALA A 20 -14.89 15.09 -11.10
CA ALA A 20 -14.79 14.91 -9.65
C ALA A 20 -15.78 13.86 -9.10
N LYS A 21 -16.94 13.67 -9.75
CA LYS A 21 -17.90 12.62 -9.40
C LYS A 21 -17.51 11.24 -9.93
N GLU A 22 -16.73 11.17 -11.01
CA GLU A 22 -16.18 9.91 -11.53
C GLU A 22 -15.02 9.43 -10.64
N GLU A 23 -14.15 10.35 -10.19
CA GLU A 23 -13.05 10.10 -9.26
C GLU A 23 -13.58 9.64 -7.88
N GLU A 24 -14.58 10.33 -7.30
CA GLU A 24 -15.21 9.91 -6.01
C GLU A 24 -16.07 8.64 -6.10
N LYS A 25 -16.51 8.24 -7.29
CA LYS A 25 -17.34 7.04 -7.47
C LYS A 25 -16.49 5.79 -7.69
N GLN A 26 -15.24 5.94 -8.15
CA GLN A 26 -14.28 4.83 -8.19
C GLN A 26 -13.79 4.44 -6.79
N GLU A 27 -13.55 5.40 -5.90
CA GLU A 27 -13.12 5.16 -4.50
C GLU A 27 -14.13 4.39 -3.63
N LYS A 28 -15.42 4.35 -4.01
CA LYS A 28 -16.49 3.76 -3.16
C LYS A 28 -16.77 2.28 -3.39
N ASP A 29 -16.30 1.72 -4.50
CA ASP A 29 -16.29 0.27 -4.76
C ASP A 29 -14.88 -0.33 -4.64
N GLU A 30 -13.88 0.48 -4.24
CA GLU A 30 -12.52 0.00 -4.02
C GLU A 30 -12.46 -0.87 -2.77
N THR A 31 -12.17 -2.15 -3.00
CA THR A 31 -11.75 -3.07 -1.94
C THR A 31 -10.67 -2.40 -1.08
N PRO A 32 -10.77 -2.47 0.25
CA PRO A 32 -9.79 -1.82 1.12
C PRO A 32 -8.38 -2.28 0.76
N PHE A 33 -7.43 -1.33 0.72
CA PHE A 33 -6.05 -1.60 0.29
C PHE A 33 -5.36 -2.72 1.10
N LEU A 34 -5.82 -2.97 2.33
CA LEU A 34 -5.38 -4.10 3.14
C LEU A 34 -6.58 -4.92 3.63
N PRO A 35 -6.45 -6.26 3.73
CA PRO A 35 -5.28 -7.07 3.38
C PRO A 35 -5.16 -7.35 1.86
N LEU A 36 -3.94 -7.33 1.33
CA LEU A 36 -3.66 -7.67 -0.08
C LEU A 36 -3.71 -9.20 -0.28
N SER A 37 -4.39 -9.67 -1.32
CA SER A 37 -4.44 -11.08 -1.69
C SER A 37 -3.18 -11.45 -2.46
N ILE A 38 -2.38 -12.41 -1.99
CA ILE A 38 -1.14 -12.82 -2.67
C ILE A 38 -1.06 -14.33 -2.89
N ILE A 39 -0.37 -14.72 -3.96
CA ILE A 39 -0.05 -16.11 -4.27
C ILE A 39 1.46 -16.29 -4.12
N SER A 40 1.88 -17.24 -3.28
CA SER A 40 3.28 -17.63 -3.18
C SER A 40 3.66 -18.55 -4.35
N PRO A 41 4.89 -18.45 -4.89
CA PRO A 41 5.42 -19.44 -5.83
C PRO A 41 5.36 -20.87 -5.26
N ASP A 42 5.28 -21.87 -6.14
CA ASP A 42 5.30 -23.26 -5.72
C ASP A 42 6.66 -23.67 -5.14
N LEU A 43 6.65 -24.43 -4.04
CA LEU A 43 7.87 -24.94 -3.41
C LEU A 43 8.50 -26.09 -4.21
N TYR A 44 7.70 -26.84 -4.97
CA TYR A 44 8.14 -28.00 -5.73
C TYR A 44 8.56 -27.64 -7.15
N GLU A 45 8.10 -26.49 -7.66
CA GLU A 45 8.43 -25.97 -8.99
C GLU A 45 8.99 -24.54 -8.90
N PRO A 46 10.15 -24.34 -8.23
CA PRO A 46 10.67 -23.01 -7.93
C PRO A 46 11.13 -22.22 -9.17
N GLU A 47 11.32 -22.90 -10.31
CA GLU A 47 11.69 -22.27 -11.58
C GLU A 47 10.52 -21.50 -12.22
N ILE A 48 9.28 -21.84 -11.85
CA ILE A 48 8.07 -21.22 -12.38
C ILE A 48 7.56 -20.20 -11.37
N ALA A 49 7.49 -18.94 -11.77
CA ALA A 49 6.90 -17.89 -10.95
C ALA A 49 5.37 -17.99 -11.01
N GLY A 50 4.79 -18.87 -10.18
CA GLY A 50 3.35 -19.06 -10.06
C GLY A 50 2.97 -20.45 -9.58
N ARG A 51 1.72 -20.85 -9.81
CA ARG A 51 1.21 -22.16 -9.41
C ARG A 51 0.38 -22.81 -10.51
N GLN A 52 0.71 -24.04 -10.85
CA GLN A 52 -0.05 -24.85 -11.79
C GLN A 52 -1.10 -25.70 -11.06
N PHE A 53 -2.34 -25.63 -11.52
CA PHE A 53 -3.43 -26.48 -11.08
C PHE A 53 -4.02 -27.28 -12.25
N PRO A 54 -4.78 -28.36 -12.00
CA PRO A 54 -5.48 -29.09 -13.07
C PRO A 54 -6.48 -28.24 -13.87
N TRP A 55 -6.95 -27.12 -13.30
CA TRP A 55 -7.93 -26.23 -13.89
C TRP A 55 -7.34 -24.90 -14.41
N GLY A 56 -6.03 -24.71 -14.35
CA GLY A 56 -5.40 -23.48 -14.85
C GLY A 56 -4.10 -23.14 -14.14
N PHE A 57 -3.47 -22.06 -14.59
CA PHE A 57 -2.25 -21.52 -14.00
C PHE A 57 -2.59 -20.20 -13.29
N ALA A 58 -2.09 -20.05 -12.07
CA ALA A 58 -2.21 -18.81 -11.32
C ALA A 58 -0.88 -18.04 -11.39
N ASP A 59 -0.87 -16.98 -12.20
CA ASP A 59 0.26 -16.07 -12.39
C ASP A 59 0.22 -14.93 -11.34
N PRO A 60 1.23 -14.81 -10.45
CA PRO A 60 1.31 -13.72 -9.49
C PRO A 60 1.49 -12.33 -10.12
N TYR A 61 1.98 -12.23 -11.36
CA TYR A 61 2.16 -10.94 -12.04
C TYR A 61 0.90 -10.45 -12.76
N ASP A 62 -0.13 -11.29 -12.86
CA ASP A 62 -1.44 -10.90 -13.38
C ASP A 62 -2.30 -10.29 -12.27
N GLU A 63 -2.74 -9.05 -12.48
CA GLU A 63 -3.58 -8.30 -11.54
C GLU A 63 -4.98 -8.92 -11.34
N GLN A 64 -5.44 -9.75 -12.29
CA GLN A 64 -6.69 -10.48 -12.16
C GLN A 64 -6.55 -11.71 -11.24
N HIS A 65 -5.33 -12.19 -11.00
CA HIS A 65 -5.09 -13.36 -10.15
C HIS A 65 -4.77 -12.99 -8.71
N CYS A 66 -3.98 -11.93 -8.47
CA CYS A 66 -3.67 -11.47 -7.11
C CYS A 66 -3.12 -10.02 -7.07
N ASP A 67 -3.00 -9.47 -5.87
CA ASP A 67 -2.50 -8.11 -5.59
C ASP A 67 -0.97 -8.05 -5.41
N PHE A 68 -0.21 -9.04 -5.90
CA PHE A 68 1.25 -9.10 -5.69
C PHE A 68 1.97 -7.86 -6.24
N ASN A 69 1.56 -7.33 -7.39
CA ASN A 69 2.16 -6.11 -7.95
C ASN A 69 1.95 -4.91 -7.02
N LYS A 70 0.74 -4.73 -6.46
CA LYS A 70 0.44 -3.67 -5.49
C LYS A 70 1.30 -3.81 -4.23
N LEU A 71 1.42 -5.03 -3.70
CA LEU A 71 2.28 -5.31 -2.54
C LEU A 71 3.74 -4.97 -2.84
N LYS A 72 4.26 -5.44 -3.97
CA LYS A 72 5.64 -5.20 -4.41
C LYS A 72 5.91 -3.70 -4.53
N GLU A 73 5.04 -2.95 -5.19
CA GLU A 73 5.20 -1.52 -5.38
C GLU A 73 5.16 -0.77 -4.05
N ALA A 74 4.18 -1.06 -3.18
CA ALA A 74 4.08 -0.44 -1.87
C ALA A 74 5.31 -0.71 -0.99
N VAL A 75 5.75 -1.97 -0.89
CA VAL A 75 6.86 -2.40 -0.03
C VAL A 75 8.21 -1.87 -0.51
N PHE A 76 8.47 -1.88 -1.81
CA PHE A 76 9.77 -1.51 -2.35
C PHE A 76 9.90 -0.02 -2.68
N THR A 77 8.77 0.71 -2.73
CA THR A 77 8.74 2.15 -2.97
C THR A 77 8.46 2.91 -1.68
N GLU A 78 7.19 3.25 -1.41
CA GLU A 78 6.76 4.16 -0.36
C GLU A 78 7.13 3.64 1.04
N TRP A 79 6.79 2.38 1.34
CA TRP A 79 6.97 1.83 2.69
C TRP A 79 8.40 1.43 3.01
N ARG A 80 9.29 1.40 2.01
CA ARG A 80 10.65 0.86 2.18
C ARG A 80 11.46 1.63 3.23
N ALA A 81 11.30 2.96 3.30
CA ALA A 81 12.00 3.79 4.27
C ALA A 81 11.35 3.66 5.65
N GLU A 82 10.03 3.81 5.72
CA GLU A 82 9.25 3.77 6.96
C GLU A 82 9.38 2.41 7.68
N LEU A 83 9.31 1.30 6.94
CA LEU A 83 9.48 -0.04 7.51
C LEU A 83 10.86 -0.20 8.15
N ARG A 84 11.92 0.40 7.57
CA ARG A 84 13.26 0.36 8.16
C ARG A 84 13.37 1.19 9.42
N GLU A 85 12.80 2.39 9.40
CA GLU A 85 12.78 3.30 10.54
C GLU A 85 12.01 2.67 11.70
N ALA A 86 10.77 2.22 11.47
CA ALA A 86 9.96 1.53 12.46
C ALA A 86 10.66 0.27 13.00
N SER A 87 11.32 -0.50 12.13
CA SER A 87 12.12 -1.66 12.56
C SER A 87 13.22 -1.30 13.55
N ARG A 88 13.89 -0.18 13.33
CA ARG A 88 14.98 0.27 14.18
C ARG A 88 14.44 0.86 15.48
N GLU A 89 13.50 1.80 15.38
CA GLU A 89 13.09 2.64 16.51
C GLU A 89 12.11 1.96 17.43
N GLN A 90 11.26 1.06 16.91
CA GLN A 90 10.27 0.37 17.71
C GLN A 90 10.75 -1.03 18.09
N TRP A 91 11.08 -1.86 17.11
CA TRP A 91 11.41 -3.27 17.37
C TRP A 91 12.80 -3.44 17.94
N TYR A 92 13.83 -2.88 17.28
CA TYR A 92 15.21 -3.02 17.76
C TYR A 92 15.45 -2.28 19.07
N GLU A 93 15.09 -0.99 19.19
CA GLU A 93 15.29 -0.26 20.45
C GLU A 93 14.43 -0.81 21.60
N GLY A 94 13.21 -1.29 21.31
CA GLY A 94 12.37 -1.99 22.29
C GLY A 94 13.05 -3.27 22.82
N TRP A 95 13.56 -4.11 21.90
CA TRP A 95 14.32 -5.30 22.26
C TRP A 95 15.61 -4.97 23.02
N ARG A 96 16.36 -3.97 22.57
CA ARG A 96 17.62 -3.52 23.18
C ARG A 96 17.40 -3.05 24.61
N THR A 97 16.38 -2.21 24.83
CA THR A 97 16.01 -1.72 26.16
C THR A 97 15.58 -2.86 27.09
N SER A 98 14.78 -3.82 26.58
CA SER A 98 14.39 -5.02 27.32
C SER A 98 15.61 -5.84 27.76
N ARG A 99 16.55 -6.11 26.86
CA ARG A 99 17.80 -6.83 27.15
C ARG A 99 18.69 -6.10 28.16
N LEU A 100 18.80 -4.78 28.09
CA LEU A 100 19.59 -4.00 29.05
C LEU A 100 18.98 -4.05 30.46
N LYS A 101 17.65 -3.92 30.58
CA LYS A 101 16.92 -4.05 31.84
C LYS A 101 17.07 -5.44 32.48
N SER A 102 17.08 -6.51 31.68
CA SER A 102 17.31 -7.87 32.19
C SER A 102 18.75 -8.11 32.63
N ARG A 103 19.71 -7.35 32.09
CA ARG A 103 21.14 -7.48 32.43
C ARG A 103 21.55 -6.62 33.63
N ASP A 104 20.72 -5.67 34.04
CA ASP A 104 20.98 -4.82 35.20
C ASP A 104 21.14 -5.69 36.47
N PRO A 105 22.32 -5.66 37.13
CA PRO A 105 22.55 -6.44 38.35
C PRO A 105 21.60 -6.07 39.50
N ALA A 106 20.96 -4.90 39.48
CA ALA A 106 19.91 -4.56 40.44
C ALA A 106 18.65 -5.43 40.27
N ASN A 107 18.34 -5.87 39.05
CA ASN A 107 17.18 -6.69 38.73
C ASN A 107 17.43 -8.20 38.95
N ARG A 108 18.70 -8.65 39.02
CA ARG A 108 19.05 -10.04 39.34
C ARG A 108 18.99 -10.39 40.83
N ARG A 109 18.81 -9.39 41.69
CA ARG A 109 18.80 -9.55 43.16
C ARG A 109 17.39 -9.50 43.76
N ARG A 110 16.35 -9.46 42.92
CA ARG A 110 14.94 -9.53 43.32
C ARG A 110 14.33 -10.86 42.93
#